data_AF-A0A918GYY8-F1
#
_entry.id   AF-A0A918GYY8-F1
#
_cell.length_a   1.000
_cell.length_b   1.000
_cell.length_c   1.000
_cell.angle_alpha   90.00
_cell.angle_beta   90.00
_cell.angle_gamma   90.00
#
_symmetry.space_group_name_H-M   'P 1'
#
loop_
_entity.id
_entity.type
_entity.pdbx_description
1 polymer ?
#
loop_
_entity_poly.entity_id
_entity_poly.type
_entity_poly.pdbx_seq_one_letter_code
_entity_poly.pdbx_strand_id
1 'polypeptide(L)'
;MTAGSGLLHIEAPPESLVMSGGLFHGLQLWVNLPASDKMMDPRYQDIRGGQVQLLTSPDGGALMRVIAGDLDGHEGPGITHTPITMIHATLRPGAEVSLPWREDFNGLAYVLAGRGTVGTERRPVHMGQTAVFGTGGALTVRADEKQDGHTPDLEVVLLGGRPIREPMAHYGPFVMNTREELQKAFEDFQKGRLGTIPATGRTGLGHRGTGPAED
;
A
#
# COMPACT_ATOMS: atom_id res chain seq x y z
N MET A 1 5.75 -6.02 0.50
CA MET A 1 6.86 -6.59 1.29
C MET A 1 6.33 -6.91 2.69
N THR A 2 6.59 -8.10 3.21
CA THR A 2 6.36 -8.46 4.61
C THR A 2 7.73 -8.63 5.27
N ALA A 3 8.06 -7.76 6.24
CA ALA A 3 9.36 -7.80 6.91
C ALA A 3 9.48 -8.99 7.88
N GLY A 4 8.41 -9.35 8.59
CA GLY A 4 8.41 -10.49 9.52
C GLY A 4 9.54 -10.41 10.55
N SER A 5 10.24 -11.52 10.72
CA SER A 5 11.39 -11.67 11.64
C SER A 5 12.57 -10.75 11.36
N GLY A 6 12.58 -10.08 10.20
CA GLY A 6 13.47 -8.96 9.90
C GLY A 6 14.08 -9.04 8.51
N LEU A 7 14.32 -7.87 7.92
CA LEU A 7 14.78 -7.71 6.55
C LEU A 7 15.63 -6.44 6.42
N LEU A 8 16.75 -6.54 5.72
CA LEU A 8 17.52 -5.37 5.27
C LEU A 8 17.34 -5.19 3.77
N HIS A 9 16.93 -3.99 3.35
CA HIS A 9 16.70 -3.66 1.95
C HIS A 9 17.06 -2.20 1.65
N ILE A 10 17.20 -1.89 0.36
CA ILE A 10 17.36 -0.54 -0.18
C ILE A 10 16.22 -0.30 -1.16
N GLU A 11 15.64 0.89 -1.09
CA GLU A 11 14.69 1.39 -2.09
C GLU A 11 15.31 2.64 -2.72
N ALA A 12 15.58 2.58 -4.03
CA ALA A 12 16.17 3.68 -4.79
C ALA A 12 15.33 3.92 -6.06
N PRO A 13 15.21 5.17 -6.53
CA PRO A 13 14.58 5.44 -7.82
C PRO A 13 15.29 4.66 -8.95
N PRO A 14 14.57 4.24 -10.00
CA PRO A 14 15.20 3.58 -11.14
C PRO A 14 16.28 4.47 -11.76
N GLU A 15 17.42 3.88 -12.12
CA GLU A 15 18.56 4.60 -12.71
C GLU A 15 18.15 5.47 -13.90
N SER A 16 17.32 4.93 -14.79
CA SER A 16 16.80 5.66 -15.95
C SER A 16 16.08 6.95 -15.55
N LEU A 17 15.34 6.95 -14.44
CA LEU A 17 14.61 8.11 -13.93
C LEU A 17 15.55 9.11 -13.24
N VAL A 18 16.57 8.61 -12.53
CA VAL A 18 17.64 9.45 -11.97
C VAL A 18 18.37 10.19 -13.09
N MET A 19 18.63 9.51 -14.21
CA MET A 19 19.33 10.08 -15.36
C MET A 19 18.46 11.03 -16.19
N SER A 20 17.19 10.68 -16.46
CA SER A 20 16.29 11.52 -17.27
C SER A 20 15.73 12.71 -16.51
N GLY A 21 15.75 12.66 -15.18
CA GLY A 21 14.90 13.51 -14.34
C GLY A 21 13.42 13.22 -14.58
N GLY A 22 12.56 14.02 -13.94
CA GLY A 22 11.11 13.91 -14.02
C GLY A 22 10.47 13.64 -12.67
N LEU A 23 9.14 13.50 -12.67
CA LEU A 23 8.37 13.28 -11.45
C LEU A 23 8.48 11.81 -11.02
N PHE A 24 9.04 11.58 -9.84
CA PHE A 24 8.92 10.31 -9.12
C PHE A 24 7.91 10.50 -8.00
N HIS A 25 6.78 9.79 -8.07
CA HIS A 25 5.75 9.83 -7.04
C HIS A 25 5.40 8.39 -6.64
N GLY A 26 5.39 8.14 -5.33
CA GLY A 26 5.06 6.85 -4.76
C GLY A 26 4.50 7.01 -3.37
N LEU A 27 3.79 5.98 -2.91
CA LEU A 27 3.26 5.87 -1.56
C LEU A 27 3.96 4.70 -0.87
N GLN A 28 4.40 4.91 0.37
CA GLN A 28 4.87 3.83 1.24
C GLN A 28 3.93 3.70 2.44
N LEU A 29 3.36 2.52 2.62
CA LEU A 29 2.45 2.19 3.71
C LEU A 29 3.06 1.07 4.54
N TRP A 30 3.17 1.28 5.84
CA TRP A 30 3.51 0.23 6.80
C TRP A 30 2.24 -0.33 7.41
N VAL A 31 2.04 -1.63 7.22
CA VAL A 31 0.93 -2.39 7.78
C VAL A 31 1.48 -3.23 8.92
N ASN A 32 0.91 -3.06 10.11
CA ASN A 32 1.32 -3.86 11.27
C ASN A 32 0.88 -5.33 11.11
N LEU A 33 1.65 -6.24 11.70
CA LEU A 33 1.32 -7.67 11.81
C LEU A 33 0.79 -8.00 13.21
N PRO A 34 -0.15 -8.96 13.34
CA PRO A 34 -0.51 -9.58 14.61
C PRO A 34 0.72 -10.21 15.26
N ALA A 35 0.73 -10.33 16.59
CA ALA A 35 1.83 -10.88 17.36
C ALA A 35 2.26 -12.27 16.86
N SER A 36 1.30 -13.11 16.46
CA SER A 36 1.55 -14.45 15.90
C SER A 36 2.40 -14.46 14.63
N ASP A 37 2.34 -13.39 13.85
CA ASP A 37 2.92 -13.31 12.51
C ASP A 37 4.21 -12.48 12.50
N LYS A 38 4.52 -11.73 13.57
CA LYS A 38 5.68 -10.84 13.63
C LYS A 38 7.02 -11.53 13.42
N MET A 39 7.12 -12.83 13.71
CA MET A 39 8.36 -13.60 13.55
C MET A 39 8.34 -14.55 12.34
N MET A 40 7.38 -14.39 11.42
CA MET A 40 7.36 -15.17 10.19
C MET A 40 8.55 -14.85 9.28
N ASP A 41 8.85 -15.74 8.33
CA ASP A 41 9.90 -15.48 7.34
C ASP A 41 9.55 -14.27 6.46
N PRO A 42 10.52 -13.39 6.17
CA PRO A 42 10.31 -12.25 5.28
C PRO A 42 9.89 -12.72 3.89
N ARG A 43 9.00 -11.95 3.24
CA ARG A 43 8.55 -12.26 1.88
C ARG A 43 8.27 -11.03 1.05
N TYR A 44 8.38 -11.20 -0.27
CA TYR A 44 8.02 -10.19 -1.25
C TYR A 44 6.88 -10.68 -2.14
N GLN A 45 6.01 -9.75 -2.49
CA GLN A 45 5.02 -9.90 -3.53
C GLN A 45 5.14 -8.67 -4.41
N ASP A 46 5.51 -8.89 -5.67
CA ASP A 46 5.54 -7.85 -6.69
C ASP A 46 4.21 -7.86 -7.45
N ILE A 47 3.55 -6.70 -7.52
CA ILE A 47 2.24 -6.52 -8.16
C ILE A 47 2.37 -5.39 -9.16
N ARG A 48 2.23 -5.72 -10.44
CA ARG A 48 2.29 -4.80 -11.57
C ARG A 48 0.89 -4.29 -11.92
N GLY A 49 0.82 -3.14 -12.59
CA GLY A 49 -0.44 -2.50 -12.95
C GLY A 49 -1.38 -3.37 -13.79
N GLY A 50 -0.87 -4.34 -14.56
CA GLY A 50 -1.71 -5.29 -15.30
C GLY A 50 -2.30 -6.43 -14.46
N GLN A 51 -1.96 -6.52 -13.18
CA GLN A 51 -2.42 -7.60 -12.28
C GLN A 51 -3.50 -7.15 -11.30
N VAL A 52 -3.72 -5.85 -11.14
CA VAL A 52 -4.76 -5.34 -10.23
C VAL A 52 -6.15 -5.51 -10.82
N GLN A 53 -7.14 -5.77 -9.97
CA GLN A 53 -8.52 -5.81 -10.40
C GLN A 53 -9.01 -4.40 -10.70
N LEU A 54 -9.54 -4.19 -11.90
CA LEU A 54 -10.10 -2.91 -12.33
C LEU A 54 -11.61 -2.92 -12.22
N LEU A 55 -12.17 -1.85 -11.68
CA LEU A 55 -13.60 -1.60 -11.60
C LEU A 55 -13.88 -0.17 -12.06
N THR A 56 -15.10 0.11 -12.50
CA THR A 56 -15.52 1.46 -12.88
C THR A 56 -16.89 1.78 -12.33
N SER A 57 -17.16 3.06 -12.05
CA SER A 57 -18.51 3.51 -11.72
C SER A 57 -19.45 3.31 -12.94
N PRO A 58 -20.77 3.17 -12.73
CA PRO A 58 -21.71 2.92 -13.83
C PRO A 58 -21.68 3.97 -14.95
N ASP A 59 -21.35 5.22 -14.61
CA ASP A 59 -21.22 6.35 -15.55
C ASP A 59 -19.81 6.50 -16.17
N GLY A 60 -18.88 5.60 -15.82
CA GLY A 60 -17.47 5.67 -16.22
C GLY A 60 -16.71 6.86 -15.64
N GLY A 61 -17.30 7.58 -14.67
CA GLY A 61 -16.74 8.74 -13.99
C GLY A 61 -15.53 8.42 -13.10
N ALA A 62 -15.45 7.19 -12.61
CA ALA A 62 -14.39 6.73 -11.73
C ALA A 62 -13.80 5.39 -12.17
N LEU A 63 -12.50 5.24 -11.92
CA LEU A 63 -11.74 4.01 -12.10
C LEU A 63 -11.16 3.60 -10.75
N MET A 64 -11.51 2.41 -10.26
CA MET A 64 -10.96 1.83 -9.05
C MET A 64 -10.00 0.69 -9.40
N ARG A 65 -8.81 0.73 -8.81
CA ARG A 65 -7.80 -0.33 -8.87
C ARG A 65 -7.76 -1.01 -7.51
N VAL A 66 -8.31 -2.21 -7.38
CA VAL A 66 -8.27 -2.99 -6.13
C VAL A 66 -6.90 -3.65 -6.04
N ILE A 67 -6.07 -3.16 -5.12
CA ILE A 67 -4.66 -3.57 -4.98
C ILE A 67 -4.55 -4.76 -4.03
N ALA A 68 -5.29 -4.72 -2.92
CA ALA A 68 -5.31 -5.78 -1.90
C ALA A 68 -6.68 -5.83 -1.23
N GLY A 69 -7.04 -7.01 -0.72
CA GLY A 69 -8.32 -7.23 -0.04
C GLY A 69 -9.48 -7.49 -0.99
N ASP A 70 -10.67 -7.15 -0.52
CA ASP A 70 -11.92 -7.33 -1.24
C ASP A 70 -12.73 -6.02 -1.24
N LEU A 71 -13.40 -5.76 -2.37
CA LEU A 71 -14.45 -4.76 -2.48
C LEU A 71 -15.67 -5.39 -3.14
N ASP A 72 -16.70 -5.71 -2.35
CA ASP A 72 -17.98 -6.24 -2.84
C ASP A 72 -17.82 -7.53 -3.68
N GLY A 73 -16.93 -8.43 -3.25
CA GLY A 73 -16.62 -9.66 -3.98
C GLY A 73 -15.57 -9.51 -5.08
N HIS A 74 -15.01 -8.30 -5.28
CA HIS A 74 -13.90 -8.06 -6.19
C HIS A 74 -12.57 -8.07 -5.43
N GLU A 75 -11.82 -9.16 -5.59
CA GLU A 75 -10.55 -9.36 -4.89
C GLU A 75 -9.38 -8.67 -5.61
N GLY A 76 -8.53 -8.01 -4.82
CA GLY A 76 -7.22 -7.53 -5.25
C GLY A 76 -6.14 -8.61 -5.10
N PRO A 77 -5.08 -8.58 -5.91
CA PRO A 77 -4.04 -9.62 -5.91
C PRO A 77 -3.17 -9.62 -4.64
N GLY A 78 -3.16 -8.53 -3.85
CA GLY A 78 -2.31 -8.38 -2.68
C GLY A 78 -2.68 -9.31 -1.52
N ILE A 79 -1.73 -10.15 -1.11
CA ILE A 79 -1.90 -11.09 0.01
C ILE A 79 -1.65 -10.35 1.32
N THR A 80 -2.63 -10.38 2.22
CA THR A 80 -2.61 -9.70 3.51
C THR A 80 -2.55 -10.69 4.68
N HIS A 81 -2.04 -10.24 5.84
CA HIS A 81 -1.99 -11.02 7.09
C HIS A 81 -3.11 -10.64 8.06
N THR A 82 -3.62 -9.43 7.88
CA THR A 82 -4.82 -8.93 8.54
C THR A 82 -5.78 -8.52 7.44
N PRO A 83 -7.10 -8.72 7.62
CA PRO A 83 -8.07 -8.28 6.64
C PRO A 83 -7.91 -6.77 6.39
N ILE A 84 -7.52 -6.41 5.16
CA ILE A 84 -7.26 -5.05 4.71
C ILE A 84 -7.81 -4.94 3.30
N THR A 85 -8.40 -3.79 2.97
CA THR A 85 -8.74 -3.39 1.61
C THR A 85 -7.95 -2.14 1.26
N MET A 86 -7.30 -2.15 0.09
CA MET A 86 -6.57 -1.01 -0.45
C MET A 86 -6.95 -0.81 -1.92
N ILE A 87 -7.44 0.38 -2.24
CA ILE A 87 -7.93 0.75 -3.56
C ILE A 87 -7.29 2.08 -3.96
N HIS A 88 -6.83 2.17 -5.21
CA HIS A 88 -6.47 3.44 -5.82
C HIS A 88 -7.59 3.86 -6.77
N ALA A 89 -8.28 4.95 -6.44
CA ALA A 89 -9.42 5.49 -7.17
C ALA A 89 -9.03 6.79 -7.91
N THR A 90 -9.31 6.82 -9.21
CA THR A 90 -9.22 8.00 -10.06
C THR A 90 -10.64 8.48 -10.35
N LEU A 91 -10.96 9.74 -10.05
CA LEU A 91 -12.28 10.34 -10.30
C LEU A 91 -12.14 11.54 -11.23
N ARG A 92 -12.89 11.52 -12.35
CA ARG A 92 -13.01 12.67 -13.24
C ARG A 92 -13.71 13.83 -12.54
N PRO A 93 -13.52 15.09 -12.98
CA PRO A 93 -14.22 16.24 -12.41
C PRO A 93 -15.74 16.02 -12.33
N GLY A 94 -16.32 16.28 -11.15
CA GLY A 94 -17.74 16.09 -10.86
C GLY A 94 -18.19 14.65 -10.60
N ALA A 95 -17.33 13.64 -10.81
CA ALA A 95 -17.64 12.25 -10.51
C ALA A 95 -17.70 11.98 -9.00
N GLU A 96 -18.50 11.00 -8.62
CA GLU A 96 -18.69 10.55 -7.24
C GLU A 96 -18.78 9.03 -7.19
N VAL A 97 -18.14 8.43 -6.18
CA VAL A 97 -18.31 7.02 -5.86
C VAL A 97 -18.69 6.88 -4.39
N SER A 98 -19.61 5.96 -4.13
CA SER A 98 -19.89 5.46 -2.79
C SER A 98 -19.63 3.96 -2.80
N LEU A 99 -18.57 3.54 -2.12
CA LEU A 99 -18.12 2.16 -2.11
C LEU A 99 -18.63 1.47 -0.85
N PRO A 100 -19.22 0.26 -0.93
CA PRO A 100 -19.56 -0.50 0.26
C PRO A 100 -18.28 -0.75 1.07
N TRP A 101 -18.39 -0.55 2.38
CA TRP A 101 -17.27 -0.67 3.30
C TRP A 101 -17.67 -1.51 4.49
N ARG A 102 -16.74 -2.34 4.95
CA ARG A 102 -16.97 -3.22 6.08
C ARG A 102 -16.98 -2.41 7.38
N GLU A 103 -18.04 -2.55 8.16
CA GLU A 103 -18.16 -1.83 9.44
C GLU A 103 -17.13 -2.28 10.50
N ASP A 104 -16.53 -3.46 10.34
CA ASP A 104 -15.46 -3.94 11.21
C ASP A 104 -14.07 -3.39 10.84
N PHE A 105 -13.98 -2.57 9.79
CA PHE A 105 -12.74 -1.94 9.33
C PHE A 105 -12.68 -0.47 9.75
N ASN A 106 -11.46 0.04 9.97
CA ASN A 106 -11.23 1.48 9.85
C ASN A 106 -11.32 1.91 8.38
N GLY A 107 -11.47 3.20 8.11
CA GLY A 107 -11.52 3.73 6.74
C GLY A 107 -10.74 5.04 6.65
N LEU A 108 -9.87 5.14 5.65
CA LEU A 108 -9.10 6.33 5.34
C LEU A 108 -9.12 6.63 3.84
N ALA A 109 -9.07 7.91 3.50
CA ALA A 109 -8.82 8.40 2.15
C ALA A 109 -7.58 9.29 2.18
N TYR A 110 -6.55 8.94 1.42
CA TYR A 110 -5.37 9.79 1.21
C TYR A 110 -5.37 10.36 -0.20
N VAL A 111 -5.34 11.69 -0.32
CA VAL A 111 -5.40 12.37 -1.63
C VAL A 111 -4.00 12.48 -2.22
N LEU A 112 -3.74 11.72 -3.30
CA LEU A 112 -2.49 11.74 -4.05
C LEU A 112 -2.37 12.97 -4.95
N ALA A 113 -3.49 13.41 -5.54
CA ALA A 113 -3.56 14.53 -6.47
C ALA A 113 -4.99 15.07 -6.56
N GLY A 114 -5.14 16.34 -6.93
CA GLY A 114 -6.44 16.99 -7.07
C GLY A 114 -7.10 17.36 -5.74
N ARG A 115 -8.41 17.64 -5.83
CA ARG A 115 -9.27 18.05 -4.72
C ARG A 115 -10.70 17.57 -4.88
N GLY A 116 -11.40 17.48 -3.76
CA GLY A 116 -12.77 17.04 -3.73
C GLY A 116 -13.35 17.06 -2.33
N THR A 117 -14.32 16.18 -2.11
CA THR A 117 -14.98 16.02 -0.82
C THR A 117 -15.16 14.55 -0.47
N VAL A 118 -15.25 14.27 0.83
CA VAL A 118 -15.47 12.92 1.37
C VAL A 118 -16.63 12.87 2.35
N GLY A 119 -17.26 11.70 2.43
CA GLY A 119 -18.38 11.42 3.33
C GLY A 119 -19.67 12.14 2.96
N THR A 120 -20.74 11.84 3.70
CA THR A 120 -22.08 12.41 3.49
C THR A 120 -22.15 13.91 3.77
N GLU A 121 -21.31 14.40 4.68
CA GLU A 121 -21.17 15.82 5.00
C GLU A 121 -20.35 16.61 3.95
N ARG A 122 -19.80 15.95 2.92
CA ARG A 122 -18.96 16.55 1.89
C ARG A 122 -17.81 17.37 2.46
N ARG A 123 -17.05 16.78 3.39
CA ARG A 123 -15.88 17.44 3.98
C ARG A 123 -14.80 17.64 2.92
N PRO A 124 -14.27 18.86 2.74
CA PRO A 124 -13.29 19.13 1.69
C PRO A 124 -11.97 18.43 1.98
N VAL A 125 -11.33 17.94 0.92
CA VAL A 125 -9.99 17.35 0.94
C VAL A 125 -9.22 17.79 -0.31
N HIS A 126 -7.90 17.90 -0.17
CA HIS A 126 -7.00 18.18 -1.29
C HIS A 126 -5.69 17.40 -1.16
N MET A 127 -4.88 17.43 -2.21
CA MET A 127 -3.57 16.78 -2.29
C MET A 127 -2.78 16.89 -0.98
N GLY A 128 -2.25 15.75 -0.53
CA GLY A 128 -1.45 15.61 0.69
C GLY A 128 -2.25 15.46 1.98
N GLN A 129 -3.58 15.50 1.93
CA GLN A 129 -4.43 15.29 3.11
C GLN A 129 -4.91 13.85 3.24
N THR A 130 -5.04 13.42 4.49
CA THR A 130 -5.72 12.18 4.87
C THR A 130 -7.03 12.51 5.57
N ALA A 131 -8.14 11.95 5.10
CA ALA A 131 -9.39 11.91 5.84
C ALA A 131 -9.54 10.56 6.54
N VAL A 132 -9.97 10.61 7.80
CA VAL A 132 -10.34 9.41 8.59
C VAL A 132 -11.86 9.37 8.69
N PHE A 133 -12.45 8.26 8.26
CA PHE A 133 -13.89 8.07 8.31
C PHE A 133 -14.32 7.58 9.70
N GLY A 134 -15.52 8.00 10.10
CA GLY A 134 -16.19 7.45 11.26
C GLY A 134 -16.80 6.08 10.97
N THR A 135 -17.64 5.60 11.88
CA THR A 135 -18.41 4.37 11.69
C THR A 135 -19.39 4.51 10.52
N GLY A 136 -19.48 3.48 9.67
CA GLY A 136 -20.45 3.41 8.59
C GLY A 136 -20.15 2.25 7.64
N GLY A 137 -21.15 1.93 6.80
CA GLY A 137 -21.06 0.85 5.81
C GLY A 137 -20.60 1.28 4.42
N ALA A 138 -20.10 2.52 4.26
CA ALA A 138 -19.64 3.02 2.97
C ALA A 138 -18.59 4.13 3.08
N LEU A 139 -17.70 4.20 2.09
CA LEU A 139 -16.80 5.32 1.86
C LEU A 139 -17.25 6.09 0.62
N THR A 140 -17.59 7.37 0.80
CA THR A 140 -17.98 8.26 -0.31
C THR A 140 -16.87 9.26 -0.61
N VAL A 141 -16.53 9.39 -1.89
CA VAL A 141 -15.57 10.38 -2.41
C VAL A 141 -16.17 11.03 -3.65
N ARG A 142 -16.06 12.36 -3.73
CA ARG A 142 -16.47 13.15 -4.89
C ARG A 142 -15.34 14.06 -5.34
N ALA A 143 -15.06 14.10 -6.63
CA ALA A 143 -14.17 15.09 -7.23
C ALA A 143 -14.89 16.43 -7.40
N ASP A 144 -14.18 17.54 -7.17
CA ASP A 144 -14.69 18.86 -7.53
C ASP A 144 -14.96 18.94 -9.05
N GLU A 145 -15.91 19.79 -9.44
CA GLU A 145 -16.25 20.09 -10.85
C GLU A 145 -15.07 20.63 -11.66
N LYS A 146 -14.07 21.20 -10.96
CA LYS A 146 -12.84 21.73 -11.56
C LYS A 146 -11.65 21.34 -10.71
N GLN A 147 -10.68 20.69 -11.34
CA GLN A 147 -9.38 20.37 -10.74
C GLN A 147 -8.33 21.43 -11.11
N ASP A 148 -7.15 21.35 -10.49
CA ASP A 148 -6.02 22.21 -10.82
C ASP A 148 -5.32 21.74 -12.10
N GLY A 149 -4.71 22.67 -12.84
CA GLY A 149 -4.17 22.40 -14.18
C GLY A 149 -3.10 21.32 -14.27
N HIS A 150 -2.47 20.95 -13.14
CA HIS A 150 -1.43 19.90 -13.08
C HIS A 150 -1.97 18.55 -12.61
N THR A 151 -3.23 18.47 -12.18
CA THR A 151 -3.87 17.27 -11.65
C THR A 151 -5.28 17.19 -12.23
N PRO A 152 -5.48 16.65 -13.45
CA PRO A 152 -6.75 16.74 -14.17
C PRO A 152 -7.89 15.95 -13.48
N ASP A 153 -7.53 14.98 -12.65
CA ASP A 153 -8.44 14.10 -11.92
C ASP A 153 -8.14 14.17 -10.41
N LEU A 154 -9.11 13.73 -9.61
CA LEU A 154 -8.90 13.45 -8.20
C LEU A 154 -8.35 12.01 -8.07
N GLU A 155 -7.14 11.88 -7.53
CA GLU A 155 -6.50 10.58 -7.27
C GLU A 155 -6.46 10.34 -5.76
N VAL A 156 -7.11 9.27 -5.32
CA VAL A 156 -7.28 8.95 -3.90
C VAL A 156 -6.95 7.49 -3.63
N VAL A 157 -6.14 7.24 -2.60
CA VAL A 157 -6.00 5.90 -2.02
C VAL A 157 -7.03 5.74 -0.92
N LEU A 158 -7.94 4.80 -1.11
CA LEU A 158 -8.87 4.34 -0.08
C LEU A 158 -8.24 3.12 0.59
N LEU A 159 -8.11 3.17 1.90
CA LEU A 159 -7.53 2.07 2.65
C LEU A 159 -8.24 1.86 3.98
N GLY A 160 -8.19 0.62 4.44
CA GLY A 160 -8.53 0.30 5.81
C GLY A 160 -8.47 -1.19 6.05
N GLY A 161 -8.59 -1.57 7.30
CA GLY A 161 -8.50 -2.95 7.71
C GLY A 161 -9.09 -3.16 9.09
N ARG A 162 -9.24 -4.44 9.43
CA ARG A 162 -9.70 -4.84 10.76
C ARG A 162 -8.64 -4.44 11.79
N PRO A 163 -8.98 -3.65 12.83
CA PRO A 163 -8.04 -3.33 13.90
C PRO A 163 -7.53 -4.60 14.59
N ILE A 164 -6.21 -4.71 14.76
CA ILE A 164 -5.56 -5.88 15.39
C ILE A 164 -5.91 -5.97 16.89
N ARG A 165 -6.04 -4.81 17.56
CA ARG A 165 -6.37 -4.70 19.00
C ARG A 165 -5.36 -5.40 19.92
N GLU A 166 -4.08 -5.34 19.56
CA GLU A 166 -2.96 -5.77 20.40
C GLU A 166 -2.11 -4.57 20.83
N PRO A 167 -1.35 -4.69 21.94
CA PRO A 167 -0.32 -3.70 22.28
C PRO A 167 0.67 -3.49 21.14
N MET A 168 1.14 -2.26 20.98
CA MET A 168 2.14 -1.90 19.97
C MET A 168 3.25 -1.09 20.64
N ALA A 169 4.49 -1.56 20.49
CA ALA A 169 5.70 -0.85 20.83
C ALA A 169 6.49 -0.61 19.54
N HIS A 170 6.93 0.63 19.30
CA HIS A 170 7.69 0.98 18.10
C HIS A 170 8.95 1.77 18.46
N TYR A 171 10.04 1.51 17.73
CA TYR A 171 11.27 2.28 17.81
C TYR A 171 12.03 2.19 16.48
N GLY A 172 12.12 3.31 15.76
CA GLY A 172 12.74 3.36 14.43
C GLY A 172 12.07 2.37 13.46
N PRO A 173 12.81 1.44 12.84
CA PRO A 173 12.28 0.47 11.88
C PRO A 173 11.58 -0.73 12.53
N PHE A 174 11.55 -0.83 13.86
CA PHE A 174 11.02 -1.99 14.57
C PHE A 174 9.63 -1.70 15.15
N VAL A 175 8.68 -2.59 14.87
CA VAL A 175 7.30 -2.54 15.40
C VAL A 175 6.96 -3.90 16.02
N MET A 176 6.98 -3.96 17.35
CA MET A 176 6.73 -5.15 18.16
C MET A 176 5.50 -4.94 19.06
N ASN A 177 5.18 -5.89 19.95
CA ASN A 177 4.09 -5.75 20.91
C ASN A 177 4.59 -5.25 22.28
N THR A 178 5.84 -5.58 22.66
CA THR A 178 6.42 -5.21 23.97
C THR A 178 7.75 -4.46 23.85
N ARG A 179 8.21 -3.83 24.95
CA ARG A 179 9.51 -3.14 24.98
C ARG A 179 10.68 -4.12 24.96
N GLU A 180 10.50 -5.26 25.61
CA GLU A 180 11.47 -6.35 25.67
C GLU A 180 11.72 -6.93 24.27
N GLU A 181 10.66 -7.10 23.47
CA GLU A 181 10.77 -7.51 22.07
C GLU A 181 11.52 -6.48 21.21
N LEU A 182 11.29 -5.17 21.42
CA LEU A 182 12.04 -4.11 20.73
C LEU A 182 13.53 -4.17 21.08
N GLN A 183 13.86 -4.36 22.36
CA GLN A 183 15.25 -4.46 22.80
C GLN A 183 15.94 -5.64 22.13
N LYS A 184 15.26 -6.80 22.07
CA LYS A 184 15.78 -7.98 21.36
C LYS A 184 15.97 -7.73 19.87
N ALA A 185 15.00 -7.11 19.19
CA ALA A 185 15.12 -6.79 17.76
C ALA A 185 16.31 -5.87 17.47
N PHE A 186 16.54 -4.88 18.35
CA PHE A 186 17.69 -3.99 18.25
C PHE A 186 19.02 -4.72 18.47
N GLU A 187 19.09 -5.60 19.48
CA GLU A 187 20.27 -6.44 19.70
C GLU A 187 20.55 -7.37 18.50
N ASP A 188 19.51 -7.97 17.92
CA ASP A 188 19.64 -8.85 16.77
C ASP A 188 20.16 -8.08 15.54
N PHE A 189 19.67 -6.85 15.32
CA PHE A 189 20.21 -5.95 14.29
C PHE A 189 21.69 -5.60 14.53
N GLN A 190 22.05 -5.19 15.74
CA GLN A 190 23.45 -4.84 16.07
C GLN A 190 24.41 -6.02 15.93
N LYS A 191 23.92 -7.25 16.19
CA LYS A 191 24.68 -8.50 16.02
C LYS A 191 24.71 -8.99 14.56
N GLY A 192 24.12 -8.25 13.62
CA GLY A 192 24.10 -8.59 12.19
C GLY A 192 23.19 -9.77 11.84
N ARG A 193 22.19 -10.09 12.68
CA ARG A 193 21.32 -11.27 12.51
C ARG A 193 20.18 -11.06 11.51
N LEU A 194 19.97 -9.83 11.02
CA LEU A 194 18.95 -9.50 10.02
C LEU A 194 19.45 -9.63 8.56
N GLY A 195 20.59 -10.28 8.36
CA GLY A 195 21.24 -10.44 7.07
C GLY A 195 22.19 -9.29 6.72
N THR A 196 22.63 -9.25 5.47
CA THR A 196 23.49 -8.19 4.92
C THR A 196 23.00 -7.81 3.53
N ILE A 197 23.16 -6.54 3.17
CA ILE A 197 22.93 -6.07 1.81
C ILE A 197 24.27 -6.15 1.07
N PRO A 198 24.41 -6.99 0.03
CA PRO A 198 25.65 -7.08 -0.73
C PRO A 198 26.01 -5.74 -1.38
N ALA A 199 27.29 -5.37 -1.38
CA ALA A 199 27.79 -4.12 -1.95
C ALA A 199 27.64 -4.03 -3.49
N THR A 200 27.42 -5.16 -4.16
CA THR A 200 27.21 -5.25 -5.61
C THR A 200 25.85 -5.89 -5.90
N GLY A 201 25.00 -5.17 -6.63
CA GLY A 201 23.74 -5.72 -7.13
C GLY A 201 24.02 -6.98 -7.95
N ARG A 202 23.30 -8.07 -7.69
CA ARG A 202 23.36 -9.28 -8.51
C ARG A 202 22.98 -8.93 -9.95
N THR A 203 23.98 -8.73 -10.80
CA THR A 203 23.82 -8.73 -12.25
C THR A 203 23.52 -10.16 -12.70
N GLY A 204 22.30 -10.38 -13.18
CA GLY A 204 21.92 -11.54 -14.01
C GLY A 204 21.87 -12.90 -13.31
N LEU A 205 20.67 -13.33 -12.89
CA LEU A 205 20.34 -14.76 -12.92
C LEU A 205 20.15 -15.17 -14.39
N GLY A 206 21.28 -15.40 -15.06
CA GLY A 206 21.31 -16.20 -16.28
C GLY A 206 20.90 -17.62 -15.94
N HIS A 207 19.84 -18.08 -16.59
CA HIS A 207 19.39 -19.46 -16.61
C HIS A 207 20.55 -20.36 -17.06
N ARG A 208 21.23 -21.03 -16.12
CA ARG A 208 22.12 -22.16 -16.46
C ARG A 208 21.26 -23.40 -16.52
N GLY A 209 20.70 -23.67 -17.70
CA GLY A 209 20.26 -25.01 -18.06
C GLY A 209 21.48 -25.92 -18.13
N THR A 210 21.55 -26.90 -17.24
CA THR A 210 22.44 -28.05 -17.38
C THR A 210 21.70 -29.11 -18.21
N GLY A 211 22.00 -29.19 -19.50
CA GLY A 211 21.74 -30.36 -20.32
C GLY A 211 23.07 -30.96 -20.76
N PRO A 212 23.28 -32.28 -20.65
CA PRO A 212 24.50 -32.91 -21.14
C PRO A 212 24.48 -32.95 -22.67
N ALA A 213 25.65 -32.74 -23.26
CA ALA A 213 25.91 -33.07 -24.65
C ALA A 213 26.12 -34.58 -24.76
N GLU A 214 25.34 -35.24 -25.62
CA GLU A 214 25.69 -36.52 -26.23
C GLU A 214 25.29 -36.47 -27.72
N ASP A 215 26.32 -36.71 -28.55
CA ASP A 215 26.43 -37.08 -29.97
C ASP A 215 25.41 -36.57 -31.03
#